data_AF-A0A8T3SGG3-F1
#
_entry.id   AF-A0A8T3SGG3-F1
#
_cell.length_a   1.000
_cell.length_b   1.000
_cell.length_c   1.000
_cell.angle_alpha   90.00
_cell.angle_beta   90.00
_cell.angle_gamma   90.00
#
_symmetry.space_group_name_H-M   'P 1'
#
loop_
_entity.id
_entity.type
_entity.pdbx_description
1 polymer ?
#
loop_
_entity_poly.entity_id
_entity_poly.type
_entity_poly.pdbx_seq_one_letter_code
_entity_poly.pdbx_strand_id
1 'polypeptide(L)'
;MSSTRTQEVELERQSNDDFEVDDVIFHVSEPEFNAWNVLPSDFPPETKLFSTLKLPNKEKEDAKRAQSAHSVNIAYKLSNPNKLKIFKNNTYDPNDRYHIISAMEAAATAFFKFMAPKNVPSLSAYVDFINPQVGYDYVGAASNLIPNFKANADDPLKPEDIVIDMIAKSIDEEIRLKKKTLIAALENVNETLKREPPKGSGLFYAGFQQTKNWLNGHRDNTALHLKNFLLPILNSKDITSQDVDKLLSKLLKRQLYVASLESNDPLYKIENKAISEAIEVLEDIISASFNVVRVLDEIDQKLEELNIDLSQHLPNDKICETIAGEEVFVSVKDMRNYRIVKRQAIGLICRYCFLDTDGHNRNMSKLGDILDFDMSLLPVLFQFRKVTEKDRLLRKPDENMFMVTAYDIANFPDIKNANFYYWVTKETWIPDSLTGVSSYHLIPQNFFRKSDNKTYKALARHPAFVYNKYLTLTKFMVLDESTFRNIARLHVSEKFNYVDLDDKLEKNGIDEITKLMKKRLSDVKNVVVNMRMYQKFIGEQGQYAEEVINKEFETYRAKNTKRLAKHQRLETPHVNKYKDLLTSIHAAKMKSRFTDLYHQVKQNIPVKSSGFSYHR
;
A
#
# COMPACT_ATOMS: atom_id res chain seq x y z
N MET A 1 10.84 4.29 79.84
CA MET A 1 10.73 2.81 79.80
C MET A 1 9.28 2.46 79.47
N SER A 2 9.06 1.65 78.43
CA SER A 2 7.82 0.98 77.94
C SER A 2 6.53 1.82 77.85
N SER A 3 6.03 2.18 76.67
CA SER A 3 5.08 1.41 75.80
C SER A 3 3.91 0.82 76.60
N THR A 4 2.63 0.96 76.23
CA THR A 4 2.01 0.82 74.90
C THR A 4 0.52 1.18 75.00
N ARG A 5 -0.09 1.43 73.83
CA ARG A 5 -1.52 1.37 73.47
C ARG A 5 -2.44 2.55 73.83
N THR A 6 -2.80 3.26 72.76
CA THR A 6 -3.95 4.15 72.62
C THR A 6 -5.03 3.37 71.85
N GLN A 7 -6.22 3.25 72.42
CA GLN A 7 -7.48 2.79 71.80
C GLN A 7 -8.56 3.73 72.32
N GLU A 8 -9.18 4.51 71.44
CA GLU A 8 -10.49 4.28 70.80
C GLU A 8 -11.52 5.22 71.45
N VAL A 9 -11.93 6.22 70.68
CA VAL A 9 -13.16 6.97 70.91
C VAL A 9 -13.91 6.91 69.59
N GLU A 10 -15.00 6.14 69.59
CA GLU A 10 -16.00 6.11 68.54
C GLU A 10 -16.68 7.47 68.42
N LEU A 11 -16.75 7.99 67.18
CA LEU A 11 -17.60 9.11 66.82
C LEU A 11 -18.33 8.70 65.54
N GLU A 12 -19.60 8.32 65.72
CA GLU A 12 -20.57 8.09 64.66
C GLU A 12 -20.61 9.30 63.73
N ARG A 13 -20.28 9.09 62.45
CA ARG A 13 -20.61 10.02 61.37
C ARG A 13 -21.73 9.42 60.54
N GLN A 14 -22.89 10.06 60.68
CA GLN A 14 -24.05 9.90 59.81
C GLN A 14 -23.69 10.25 58.36
N SER A 15 -24.15 9.38 57.48
CA SER A 15 -24.11 9.42 56.02
C SER A 15 -24.85 10.64 55.46
N ASN A 16 -24.22 11.36 54.53
CA ASN A 16 -24.89 12.21 53.55
C ASN A 16 -24.09 12.23 52.24
N ASP A 17 -24.87 12.30 51.16
CA ASP A 17 -24.55 12.67 49.77
C ASP A 17 -24.07 11.54 48.83
N ASP A 18 -25.08 10.78 48.37
CA ASP A 18 -25.09 10.10 47.09
C ASP A 18 -24.84 11.11 45.95
N PHE A 19 -23.67 11.05 45.32
CA PHE A 19 -23.46 11.59 43.98
C PHE A 19 -23.95 10.53 42.98
N GLU A 20 -25.22 10.60 42.59
CA GLU A 20 -25.67 10.02 41.33
C GLU A 20 -24.92 10.73 40.20
N VAL A 21 -23.94 10.03 39.62
CA VAL A 21 -23.41 10.40 38.31
C VAL A 21 -24.51 10.03 37.32
N ASP A 22 -25.30 11.02 36.92
CA ASP A 22 -26.18 10.90 35.76
C ASP A 22 -25.32 10.45 34.57
N ASP A 23 -25.43 9.17 34.22
CA ASP A 23 -25.06 8.67 32.91
C ASP A 23 -25.91 9.45 31.90
N VAL A 24 -25.34 10.51 31.34
CA VAL A 24 -25.91 11.22 30.20
C VAL A 24 -25.84 10.26 29.00
N ILE A 25 -26.81 9.36 28.94
CA ILE A 25 -27.14 8.59 27.75
C ILE A 25 -27.67 9.62 26.76
N PHE A 26 -26.81 10.06 25.85
CA PHE A 26 -27.25 10.76 24.65
C PHE A 26 -28.12 9.80 23.85
N HIS A 27 -29.44 9.85 24.06
CA HIS A 27 -30.42 9.33 23.12
C HIS A 27 -30.38 10.20 21.87
N VAL A 28 -29.39 9.95 21.01
CA VAL A 28 -29.48 10.33 19.61
C VAL A 28 -30.59 9.46 19.05
N SER A 29 -31.75 10.06 18.75
CA SER A 29 -32.80 9.38 17.99
C SER A 29 -32.17 8.85 16.70
N GLU A 30 -32.00 7.53 16.61
CA GLU A 30 -31.49 6.90 15.41
C GLU A 30 -32.49 7.18 14.28
N PRO A 31 -32.04 7.64 13.09
CA PRO A 31 -32.93 7.78 11.94
C PRO A 31 -33.60 6.43 11.68
N GLU A 32 -34.93 6.41 11.54
CA GLU A 32 -35.68 5.22 11.13
C GLU A 32 -35.02 4.62 9.88
N PHE A 33 -34.31 3.52 10.06
CA PHE A 33 -33.60 2.84 9.00
C PHE A 33 -34.64 1.95 8.30
N ASN A 34 -35.12 2.40 7.14
CA ASN A 34 -36.00 1.57 6.32
C ASN A 34 -35.26 0.28 5.97
N ALA A 35 -35.75 -0.85 6.49
CA ALA A 35 -35.21 -2.16 6.20
C ALA A 35 -35.03 -2.33 4.68
N TRP A 36 -33.82 -2.71 4.29
CA TRP A 36 -33.42 -2.81 2.89
C TRP A 36 -34.14 -3.95 2.20
N ASN A 37 -35.34 -3.69 1.70
CA ASN A 37 -36.09 -4.63 0.87
C ASN A 37 -35.42 -4.75 -0.52
N VAL A 38 -34.22 -5.35 -0.57
CA VAL A 38 -33.54 -5.63 -1.83
C VAL A 38 -34.18 -6.87 -2.43
N LEU A 39 -34.97 -6.66 -3.48
CA LEU A 39 -35.50 -7.78 -4.25
C LEU A 39 -34.34 -8.57 -4.88
N PRO A 40 -34.44 -9.90 -5.01
CA PRO A 40 -33.38 -10.70 -5.64
C PRO A 40 -32.96 -10.22 -7.03
N SER A 41 -33.88 -9.60 -7.78
CA SER A 41 -33.61 -8.97 -9.08
C SER A 41 -32.68 -7.75 -9.01
N ASP A 42 -32.63 -7.08 -7.86
CA ASP A 42 -31.82 -5.89 -7.60
C ASP A 42 -30.42 -6.23 -7.05
N PHE A 43 -30.14 -7.51 -6.77
CA PHE A 43 -28.83 -7.91 -6.27
C PHE A 43 -27.71 -7.57 -7.26
N PRO A 44 -26.56 -7.07 -6.78
CA PRO A 44 -25.39 -6.93 -7.63
C PRO A 44 -24.96 -8.29 -8.24
N PRO A 45 -24.44 -8.31 -9.47
CA PRO A 45 -24.10 -9.55 -10.19
C PRO A 45 -23.15 -10.50 -9.41
N GLU A 46 -22.27 -9.93 -8.60
CA GLU A 46 -21.26 -10.69 -7.84
C GLU A 46 -21.74 -11.12 -6.45
N THR A 47 -22.92 -10.65 -6.00
CA THR A 47 -23.58 -11.10 -4.77
C THR A 47 -24.06 -12.55 -4.92
N LYS A 48 -24.10 -13.30 -3.82
CA LYS A 48 -24.47 -14.73 -3.79
C LYS A 48 -25.46 -15.00 -2.66
N LEU A 49 -26.29 -16.03 -2.82
CA LEU A 49 -27.16 -16.49 -1.73
C LEU A 49 -26.34 -17.31 -0.72
N PHE A 50 -26.56 -17.06 0.57
CA PHE A 50 -25.90 -17.79 1.66
C PHE A 50 -26.20 -19.28 1.63
N SER A 51 -27.41 -19.66 1.19
CA SER A 51 -27.82 -21.04 0.93
C SER A 51 -26.93 -21.82 -0.04
N THR A 52 -26.02 -21.17 -0.76
CA THR A 52 -25.04 -21.84 -1.63
C THR A 52 -23.78 -22.32 -0.91
N LEU A 53 -23.62 -21.96 0.37
CA LEU A 53 -22.52 -22.37 1.24
C LEU A 53 -23.00 -23.36 2.30
N LYS A 54 -22.08 -24.20 2.77
CA LYS A 54 -22.26 -25.01 3.97
C LYS A 54 -21.12 -24.78 4.95
N LEU A 55 -21.50 -24.57 6.21
CA LEU A 55 -20.60 -24.40 7.35
C LEU A 55 -20.52 -25.74 8.11
N PRO A 56 -19.32 -26.31 8.35
CA PRO A 56 -19.18 -27.61 8.99
C PRO A 56 -19.68 -27.67 10.45
N ASN A 57 -19.66 -26.58 11.22
CA ASN A 57 -19.92 -26.60 12.68
C ASN A 57 -20.82 -25.43 13.15
N LYS A 58 -21.95 -25.22 12.49
CA LYS A 58 -22.87 -24.08 12.74
C LYS A 58 -23.20 -23.83 14.23
N GLU A 59 -23.46 -24.87 15.02
CA GLU A 59 -23.84 -24.74 16.45
C GLU A 59 -22.70 -24.24 17.35
N LYS A 60 -21.46 -24.70 17.13
CA LYS A 60 -20.28 -24.18 17.85
C LYS A 60 -19.90 -22.77 17.38
N GLU A 61 -20.26 -22.42 16.15
CA GLU A 61 -19.99 -21.12 15.53
C GLU A 61 -20.96 -20.04 16.01
N ASP A 62 -22.25 -20.38 16.19
CA ASP A 62 -23.26 -19.48 16.75
C ASP A 62 -22.90 -19.07 18.20
N ALA A 63 -22.26 -19.95 18.98
CA ALA A 63 -21.71 -19.62 20.30
C ALA A 63 -20.48 -18.67 20.24
N LYS A 64 -19.69 -18.68 19.16
CA LYS A 64 -18.55 -17.75 18.96
C LYS A 64 -18.99 -16.35 18.52
N ARG A 65 -20.20 -16.20 17.97
CA ARG A 65 -20.75 -14.89 17.54
C ARG A 65 -20.80 -13.85 18.67
N ALA A 66 -20.86 -14.30 19.93
CA ALA A 66 -20.94 -13.40 21.09
C ALA A 66 -19.59 -12.77 21.50
N GLN A 67 -18.45 -13.16 20.90
CA GLN A 67 -17.12 -12.81 21.42
C GLN A 67 -16.23 -11.95 20.48
N SER A 68 -16.58 -11.78 19.20
CA SER A 68 -15.83 -10.89 18.29
C SER A 68 -16.75 -10.21 17.27
N ALA A 69 -16.35 -9.02 16.77
CA ALA A 69 -17.09 -8.29 15.73
C ALA A 69 -17.13 -9.03 14.37
N HIS A 70 -16.21 -9.98 14.15
CA HIS A 70 -16.17 -10.84 12.96
C HIS A 70 -15.81 -12.27 13.37
N SER A 71 -16.69 -13.24 13.07
CA SER A 71 -16.34 -14.65 13.13
C SER A 71 -15.85 -15.11 11.75
N VAL A 72 -14.62 -15.61 11.67
CA VAL A 72 -14.04 -16.17 10.44
C VAL A 72 -14.21 -17.69 10.45
N ASN A 73 -14.88 -18.22 9.43
CA ASN A 73 -15.24 -19.63 9.31
C ASN A 73 -14.71 -20.26 8.02
N ILE A 74 -14.48 -21.57 8.04
CA ILE A 74 -14.23 -22.33 6.81
C ILE A 74 -15.58 -22.80 6.28
N ALA A 75 -15.92 -22.37 5.07
CA ALA A 75 -17.11 -22.80 4.34
C ALA A 75 -16.72 -23.60 3.10
N TYR A 76 -17.65 -24.39 2.58
CA TYR A 76 -17.51 -24.98 1.24
C TYR A 76 -18.75 -24.72 0.40
N LYS A 77 -18.56 -24.69 -0.92
CA LYS A 77 -19.69 -24.57 -1.86
C LYS A 77 -20.44 -25.90 -1.93
N LEU A 78 -21.76 -25.86 -1.80
CA LEU A 78 -22.60 -27.06 -1.96
C LEU A 78 -22.41 -27.74 -3.32
N SER A 79 -22.25 -26.96 -4.38
CA SER A 79 -22.03 -27.47 -5.74
C SER A 79 -20.62 -28.02 -5.98
N ASN A 80 -19.66 -27.74 -5.09
CA ASN A 80 -18.30 -28.26 -5.18
C ASN A 80 -17.64 -28.25 -3.78
N PRO A 81 -17.80 -29.32 -3.00
CA PRO A 81 -17.28 -29.40 -1.64
C PRO A 81 -15.76 -29.25 -1.52
N ASN A 82 -15.01 -29.55 -2.60
CA ASN A 82 -13.55 -29.37 -2.64
C ASN A 82 -13.12 -27.89 -2.74
N LYS A 83 -14.06 -26.98 -3.00
CA LYS A 83 -13.79 -25.53 -3.04
C LYS A 83 -14.08 -24.90 -1.69
N LEU A 84 -13.07 -24.96 -0.83
CA LEU A 84 -13.05 -24.28 0.45
C LEU A 84 -13.01 -22.76 0.27
N LYS A 85 -13.66 -22.07 1.21
CA LYS A 85 -13.78 -20.61 1.30
C LYS A 85 -13.55 -20.16 2.73
N ILE A 86 -13.00 -18.96 2.88
CA ILE A 86 -13.01 -18.25 4.15
C ILE A 86 -14.26 -17.39 4.15
N PHE A 87 -15.16 -17.61 5.11
CA PHE A 87 -16.39 -16.83 5.29
C PHE A 87 -16.26 -15.94 6.52
N LYS A 88 -16.30 -14.63 6.31
CA LYS A 88 -16.37 -13.61 7.35
C LYS A 88 -17.83 -13.26 7.56
N ASN A 89 -18.34 -13.61 8.73
CA ASN A 89 -19.73 -13.36 9.10
C ASN A 89 -19.90 -11.93 9.59
N ASN A 90 -21.02 -11.29 9.25
CA ASN A 90 -21.46 -10.07 9.91
C ASN A 90 -22.09 -10.47 11.25
N THR A 91 -21.77 -9.76 12.34
CA THR A 91 -22.61 -9.84 13.54
C THR A 91 -23.95 -9.23 13.21
N TYR A 92 -25.00 -10.05 13.11
CA TYR A 92 -26.32 -9.55 12.75
C TYR A 92 -26.94 -8.81 13.93
N ASP A 93 -27.02 -7.50 13.84
CA ASP A 93 -27.89 -6.65 14.67
C ASP A 93 -28.88 -5.95 13.73
N PRO A 94 -30.20 -6.23 13.84
CA PRO A 94 -31.22 -5.70 12.93
C PRO A 94 -31.32 -4.17 12.92
N ASN A 95 -30.81 -3.49 13.95
CA ASN A 95 -30.78 -2.03 14.01
C ASN A 95 -29.50 -1.44 13.40
N ASP A 96 -28.62 -2.30 12.88
CA ASP A 96 -27.24 -1.93 12.64
C ASP A 96 -26.92 -1.74 11.16
N ARG A 97 -26.20 -0.67 10.84
CA ARG A 97 -25.84 -0.31 9.45
C ARG A 97 -24.76 -1.23 8.86
N TYR A 98 -24.24 -2.17 9.65
CA TYR A 98 -23.04 -2.94 9.32
C TYR A 98 -23.25 -4.04 8.28
N HIS A 99 -24.48 -4.44 7.96
CA HIS A 99 -24.70 -5.52 7.01
C HIS A 99 -24.08 -5.24 5.63
N ILE A 100 -24.19 -3.99 5.16
CA ILE A 100 -23.64 -3.57 3.85
C ILE A 100 -22.10 -3.61 3.79
N ILE A 101 -21.40 -3.67 4.93
CA ILE A 101 -19.91 -3.69 4.95
C ILE A 101 -19.36 -4.83 4.10
N SER A 102 -20.05 -5.98 4.06
CA SER A 102 -19.65 -7.13 3.25
C SER A 102 -19.70 -6.85 1.74
N ALA A 103 -20.68 -6.05 1.29
CA ALA A 103 -20.76 -5.61 -0.11
C ALA A 103 -19.67 -4.60 -0.45
N MET A 104 -19.41 -3.66 0.47
CA MET A 104 -18.34 -2.66 0.33
C MET A 104 -16.95 -3.30 0.34
N GLU A 105 -16.71 -4.26 1.23
CA GLU A 105 -15.49 -5.07 1.26
C GLU A 105 -15.32 -5.86 -0.04
N ALA A 106 -16.41 -6.40 -0.62
CA ALA A 106 -16.38 -7.07 -1.91
C ALA A 106 -16.01 -6.12 -3.06
N ALA A 107 -16.56 -4.91 -3.08
CA ALA A 107 -16.19 -3.89 -4.05
C ALA A 107 -14.72 -3.46 -3.90
N ALA A 108 -14.27 -3.21 -2.67
CA ALA A 108 -12.87 -2.91 -2.37
C ALA A 108 -11.94 -4.02 -2.87
N THR A 109 -12.23 -5.27 -2.49
CA THR A 109 -11.47 -6.45 -2.94
C THR A 109 -11.43 -6.54 -4.46
N ALA A 110 -12.51 -6.18 -5.16
CA ALA A 110 -12.57 -6.20 -6.62
C ALA A 110 -11.62 -5.17 -7.26
N PHE A 111 -11.47 -3.98 -6.69
CA PHE A 111 -10.46 -3.00 -7.14
C PHE A 111 -9.04 -3.54 -6.96
N PHE A 112 -8.75 -4.11 -5.79
CA PHE A 112 -7.48 -4.77 -5.52
C PHE A 112 -7.21 -5.93 -6.48
N LYS A 113 -8.21 -6.80 -6.73
CA LYS A 113 -8.08 -7.94 -7.65
C LYS A 113 -7.88 -7.49 -9.10
N PHE A 114 -8.46 -6.36 -9.48
CA PHE A 114 -8.28 -5.77 -10.81
C PHE A 114 -6.84 -5.26 -11.00
N MET A 115 -6.26 -4.65 -9.97
CA MET A 115 -4.88 -4.16 -9.98
C MET A 115 -3.84 -5.27 -9.79
N ALA A 116 -4.09 -6.21 -8.88
CA ALA A 116 -3.18 -7.25 -8.43
C ALA A 116 -3.85 -8.64 -8.48
N PRO A 117 -4.13 -9.17 -9.69
CA PRO A 117 -4.93 -10.38 -9.86
C PRO A 117 -4.30 -11.64 -9.26
N LYS A 118 -3.00 -11.65 -8.96
CA LYS A 118 -2.32 -12.79 -8.34
C LYS A 118 -2.24 -12.71 -6.82
N ASN A 119 -2.20 -11.51 -6.27
CA ASN A 119 -1.98 -11.26 -4.84
C ASN A 119 -3.28 -11.28 -4.02
N VAL A 120 -4.42 -11.07 -4.66
CA VAL A 120 -5.69 -10.80 -3.99
C VAL A 120 -6.66 -11.95 -4.28
N PRO A 121 -7.39 -12.50 -3.29
CA PRO A 121 -8.37 -13.55 -3.55
C PRO A 121 -9.63 -12.95 -4.21
N SER A 122 -10.46 -13.81 -4.81
CA SER A 122 -11.80 -13.35 -5.20
C SER A 122 -12.72 -13.41 -3.99
N LEU A 123 -13.42 -12.32 -3.70
CA LEU A 123 -14.38 -12.19 -2.62
C LEU A 123 -15.76 -11.87 -3.18
N SER A 124 -16.80 -12.43 -2.57
CA SER A 124 -18.20 -12.15 -2.89
C SER A 124 -18.95 -11.88 -1.59
N ALA A 125 -19.86 -10.90 -1.63
CA ALA A 125 -20.83 -10.69 -0.57
C ALA A 125 -21.94 -11.76 -0.66
N TYR A 126 -22.48 -12.11 0.50
CA TYR A 126 -23.53 -13.10 0.66
C TYR A 126 -24.74 -12.50 1.35
N VAL A 127 -25.92 -12.82 0.83
CA VAL A 127 -27.21 -12.40 1.38
C VAL A 127 -28.03 -13.61 1.81
N ASP A 128 -28.84 -13.45 2.84
CA ASP A 128 -29.82 -14.44 3.29
C ASP A 128 -31.18 -13.79 3.54
N PHE A 129 -32.24 -14.59 3.50
CA PHE A 129 -33.57 -14.12 3.83
C PHE A 129 -33.72 -14.08 5.35
N ILE A 130 -34.01 -12.90 5.90
CA ILE A 130 -34.12 -12.69 7.35
C ILE A 130 -35.55 -13.01 7.81
N ASN A 131 -36.53 -12.23 7.35
CA ASN A 131 -37.95 -12.40 7.66
C ASN A 131 -38.82 -11.64 6.63
N PRO A 132 -40.15 -11.83 6.62
CA PRO A 132 -41.03 -11.16 5.67
C PRO A 132 -41.04 -9.62 5.72
N GLN A 133 -40.68 -9.02 6.86
CA GLN A 133 -40.67 -7.57 7.06
C GLN A 133 -39.38 -6.91 6.54
N VAL A 134 -38.25 -7.62 6.64
CA VAL A 134 -36.90 -7.15 6.28
C VAL A 134 -36.49 -7.62 4.88
N GLY A 135 -36.97 -8.79 4.45
CA GLY A 135 -36.57 -9.40 3.19
C GLY A 135 -35.16 -10.02 3.25
N TYR A 136 -34.35 -9.72 2.24
CA TYR A 136 -32.97 -10.20 2.14
C TYR A 136 -31.98 -9.18 2.66
N ASP A 137 -30.99 -9.64 3.42
CA ASP A 137 -29.91 -8.78 3.93
C ASP A 137 -28.54 -9.47 3.81
N TYR A 138 -27.48 -8.66 3.87
CA TYR A 138 -26.09 -9.12 3.80
C TYR A 138 -25.65 -9.78 5.11
N VAL A 139 -25.40 -11.09 5.04
CA VAL A 139 -24.97 -11.89 6.20
C VAL A 139 -23.45 -12.05 6.28
N GLY A 140 -22.70 -11.74 5.23
CA GLY A 140 -21.25 -11.83 5.28
C GLY A 140 -20.56 -11.79 3.92
N ALA A 141 -19.27 -12.04 3.94
CA ALA A 141 -18.40 -12.07 2.77
C ALA A 141 -17.60 -13.38 2.72
N ALA A 142 -17.42 -13.97 1.53
CA ALA A 142 -16.59 -15.17 1.39
C ALA A 142 -15.53 -15.04 0.29
N SER A 143 -14.27 -15.22 0.68
CA SER A 143 -13.12 -15.27 -0.22
C SER A 143 -12.72 -16.71 -0.55
N ASN A 144 -12.08 -16.91 -1.69
CA ASN A 144 -11.37 -18.16 -1.96
C ASN A 144 -10.11 -18.23 -1.10
N LEU A 145 -9.75 -19.44 -0.64
CA LEU A 145 -8.45 -19.65 -0.02
C LEU A 145 -7.32 -19.28 -0.99
N ILE A 146 -6.29 -18.61 -0.46
CA ILE A 146 -5.01 -18.47 -1.15
C ILE A 146 -4.19 -19.70 -0.77
N PRO A 147 -3.84 -20.58 -1.74
CA PRO A 147 -3.06 -21.77 -1.45
C PRO A 147 -1.73 -21.40 -0.80
N ASN A 148 -1.37 -22.10 0.27
CA ASN A 148 -0.10 -21.92 0.99
C ASN A 148 0.14 -20.51 1.56
N PHE A 149 -0.91 -19.71 1.77
CA PHE A 149 -0.76 -18.41 2.42
C PHE A 149 -0.14 -18.58 3.81
N LYS A 150 0.92 -17.81 4.05
CA LYS A 150 1.54 -17.64 5.36
C LYS A 150 1.57 -16.15 5.68
N ALA A 151 1.03 -15.78 6.82
CA ALA A 151 1.13 -14.42 7.33
C ALA A 151 2.62 -14.04 7.49
N ASN A 152 2.95 -12.77 7.29
CA ASN A 152 4.29 -12.26 7.54
C ASN A 152 4.68 -12.39 9.03
N ALA A 153 3.71 -12.46 9.93
CA ALA A 153 3.93 -12.80 11.34
C ALA A 153 4.56 -14.19 11.54
N ASP A 154 4.26 -15.13 10.65
CA ASP A 154 4.72 -16.52 10.70
C ASP A 154 5.92 -16.78 9.76
N ASP A 155 5.95 -16.12 8.60
CA ASP A 155 7.02 -16.22 7.60
C ASP A 155 7.40 -14.81 7.10
N PRO A 156 8.19 -14.06 7.90
CA PRO A 156 8.52 -12.67 7.60
C PRO A 156 9.44 -12.54 6.40
N LEU A 157 9.34 -11.43 5.67
CA LEU A 157 10.28 -11.06 4.61
C LEU A 157 11.70 -10.88 5.17
N LYS A 158 12.66 -11.65 4.66
CA LYS A 158 14.04 -11.65 5.13
C LYS A 158 14.99 -10.90 4.19
N PRO A 159 16.17 -10.45 4.67
CA PRO A 159 17.15 -9.80 3.82
C PRO A 159 17.59 -10.63 2.60
N GLU A 160 17.69 -11.96 2.74
CA GLU A 160 18.05 -12.85 1.64
C GLU A 160 16.95 -13.00 0.56
N ASP A 161 15.69 -12.70 0.89
CA ASP A 161 14.56 -12.77 -0.05
C ASP A 161 14.57 -11.61 -1.06
N ILE A 162 15.33 -10.55 -0.77
CA ILE A 162 15.42 -9.34 -1.61
C ILE A 162 16.77 -9.24 -2.36
N VAL A 163 17.63 -10.27 -2.28
CA VAL A 163 18.90 -10.29 -3.02
C VAL A 163 18.67 -10.92 -4.40
N ILE A 164 18.95 -10.17 -5.47
CA ILE A 164 18.88 -10.64 -6.86
C ILE A 164 20.23 -10.38 -7.52
N ASP A 165 21.03 -11.43 -7.68
CA ASP A 165 22.45 -11.33 -8.06
C ASP A 165 22.60 -10.73 -9.47
N MET A 166 21.67 -11.04 -10.38
CA MET A 166 21.66 -10.49 -11.74
C MET A 166 21.51 -8.96 -11.75
N ILE A 167 20.69 -8.40 -10.84
CA ILE A 167 20.50 -6.95 -10.71
C ILE A 167 21.75 -6.33 -10.07
N ALA A 168 22.28 -6.94 -9.01
CA ALA A 168 23.48 -6.44 -8.33
C ALA A 168 24.67 -6.31 -9.31
N LYS A 169 24.91 -7.33 -10.14
CA LYS A 169 25.96 -7.30 -11.17
C LYS A 169 25.76 -6.18 -12.20
N SER A 170 24.52 -5.94 -12.62
CA SER A 170 24.21 -4.85 -13.55
C SER A 170 24.46 -3.47 -12.93
N ILE A 171 24.13 -3.29 -11.65
CA ILE A 171 24.46 -2.05 -10.94
C ILE A 171 25.98 -1.87 -10.86
N ASP A 172 26.73 -2.91 -10.49
CA ASP A 172 28.19 -2.82 -10.37
C ASP A 172 28.84 -2.50 -11.73
N GLU A 173 28.32 -3.04 -12.84
CA GLU A 173 28.76 -2.69 -14.18
C GLU A 173 28.45 -1.22 -14.53
N GLU A 174 27.24 -0.75 -14.21
CA GLU A 174 26.88 0.64 -14.47
C GLU A 174 27.69 1.62 -13.61
N ILE A 175 27.96 1.27 -12.35
CA ILE A 175 28.88 2.02 -11.48
C ILE A 175 30.24 2.09 -12.15
N ARG A 176 30.78 0.97 -12.67
CA ARG A 176 32.07 0.96 -13.38
C ARG A 176 32.09 1.94 -14.55
N LEU A 177 31.00 2.05 -15.31
CA LEU A 177 30.87 2.98 -16.43
C LEU A 177 30.74 4.45 -15.99
N LYS A 178 29.94 4.72 -14.95
CA LYS A 178 29.64 6.08 -14.46
C LYS A 178 30.52 6.56 -13.31
N LYS A 179 31.50 5.75 -12.89
CA LYS A 179 32.34 5.96 -11.69
C LYS A 179 32.93 7.37 -11.62
N LYS A 180 33.53 7.84 -12.73
CA LYS A 180 34.16 9.17 -12.80
C LYS A 180 33.14 10.29 -12.57
N THR A 181 31.98 10.20 -13.21
CA THR A 181 30.90 11.19 -13.07
C THR A 181 30.34 11.19 -11.65
N LEU A 182 30.14 10.01 -11.05
CA LEU A 182 29.65 9.90 -9.69
C LEU A 182 30.65 10.50 -8.68
N ILE A 183 31.93 10.14 -8.79
CA ILE A 183 32.98 10.69 -7.92
C ILE A 183 33.05 12.21 -8.05
N ALA A 184 33.06 12.76 -9.27
CA ALA A 184 33.08 14.20 -9.48
C ALA A 184 31.86 14.91 -8.86
N ALA A 185 30.66 14.33 -8.98
CA ALA A 185 29.46 14.87 -8.35
C ALA A 185 29.55 14.84 -6.82
N LEU A 186 30.06 13.75 -6.24
CA LEU A 186 30.25 13.63 -4.79
C LEU A 186 31.36 14.55 -4.26
N GLU A 187 32.42 14.79 -5.04
CA GLU A 187 33.44 15.79 -4.73
C GLU A 187 32.82 17.19 -4.68
N ASN A 188 31.98 17.55 -5.66
CA ASN A 188 31.25 18.82 -5.65
C ASN A 188 30.38 18.97 -4.39
N VAL A 189 29.61 17.93 -4.03
CA VAL A 189 28.86 17.92 -2.76
C VAL A 189 29.81 18.15 -1.59
N ASN A 190 30.90 17.39 -1.48
CA ASN A 190 31.85 17.51 -0.39
C ASN A 190 32.47 18.92 -0.26
N GLU A 191 32.76 19.60 -1.37
CA GLU A 191 33.23 20.99 -1.36
C GLU A 191 32.17 21.95 -0.77
N THR A 192 30.89 21.80 -1.14
CA THR A 192 29.82 22.65 -0.59
C THR A 192 29.60 22.46 0.93
N LEU A 193 30.03 21.32 1.48
CA LEU A 193 29.98 21.01 2.91
C LEU A 193 31.18 21.58 3.69
N LYS A 194 32.24 22.06 3.02
CA LYS A 194 33.38 22.75 3.64
C LYS A 194 33.03 24.20 3.98
N ARG A 195 32.04 24.41 4.85
CA ARG A 195 31.75 25.76 5.36
C ARG A 195 32.68 26.05 6.54
N GLU A 196 33.51 27.09 6.42
CA GLU A 196 34.08 27.73 7.60
C GLU A 196 32.91 28.31 8.42
N PRO A 197 32.87 28.15 9.75
CA PRO A 197 31.92 28.89 10.56
C PRO A 197 32.09 30.39 10.26
N PRO A 198 31.00 31.19 10.20
CA PRO A 198 31.10 32.61 9.91
C PRO A 198 32.21 33.25 10.75
N LYS A 199 33.16 33.95 10.11
CA LYS A 199 34.26 34.62 10.82
C LYS A 199 33.68 35.56 11.87
N GLY A 200 33.92 35.27 13.14
CA GLY A 200 33.36 35.98 14.31
C GLY A 200 32.28 35.22 15.09
N SER A 201 31.75 34.11 14.55
CA SER A 201 30.85 33.21 15.28
C SER A 201 31.69 32.11 15.95
N GLY A 202 32.07 32.34 17.21
CA GLY A 202 32.89 31.41 17.99
C GLY A 202 32.26 30.02 18.14
N LEU A 203 33.03 29.09 18.73
CA LEU A 203 32.63 27.74 19.17
C LEU A 203 31.18 27.62 19.70
N PHE A 204 30.66 28.70 20.27
CA PHE A 204 29.29 28.83 20.76
C PHE A 204 28.19 28.69 19.70
N TYR A 205 28.33 29.26 18.49
CA TYR A 205 27.30 29.15 17.44
C TYR A 205 27.29 27.77 16.79
N ALA A 206 28.48 27.19 16.57
CA ALA A 206 28.64 25.82 16.11
C ALA A 206 28.06 24.83 17.15
N GLY A 207 28.38 25.02 18.43
CA GLY A 207 27.80 24.25 19.54
C GLY A 207 26.28 24.43 19.64
N PHE A 208 25.77 25.65 19.53
CA PHE A 208 24.33 25.93 19.57
C PHE A 208 23.57 25.28 18.40
N GLN A 209 24.07 25.37 17.17
CA GLN A 209 23.47 24.71 16.01
C GLN A 209 23.54 23.19 16.12
N GLN A 210 24.64 22.65 16.66
CA GLN A 210 24.79 21.21 16.89
C GLN A 210 23.84 20.72 17.97
N THR A 211 23.68 21.46 19.07
CA THR A 211 22.70 21.18 20.14
C THR A 211 21.26 21.35 19.66
N LYS A 212 20.95 22.38 18.85
CA LYS A 212 19.63 22.56 18.22
C LYS A 212 19.29 21.40 17.28
N ASN A 213 20.24 20.97 16.45
CA ASN A 213 20.08 19.79 15.60
C ASN A 213 19.95 18.50 16.41
N TRP A 214 20.62 18.42 17.57
CA TRP A 214 20.52 17.30 18.49
C TRP A 214 19.14 17.22 19.15
N LEU A 215 18.65 18.35 19.69
CA LEU A 215 17.34 18.48 20.32
C LEU A 215 16.18 18.24 19.33
N ASN A 216 16.36 18.63 18.05
CA ASN A 216 15.35 18.40 17.02
C ASN A 216 15.41 17.01 16.38
N GLY A 217 16.29 16.10 16.83
CA GLY A 217 16.40 14.75 16.25
C GLY A 217 17.01 14.68 14.83
N HIS A 218 17.69 15.74 14.38
CA HIS A 218 18.27 15.86 13.02
C HIS A 218 19.75 15.44 12.96
N ARG A 219 20.22 14.63 13.91
CA ARG A 219 21.65 14.28 14.10
C ARG A 219 22.32 13.77 12.82
N ASP A 220 21.57 13.01 12.02
CA ASP A 220 22.04 12.35 10.80
C ASP A 220 21.99 13.22 9.54
N ASN A 221 21.34 14.38 9.59
CA ASN A 221 21.09 15.24 8.42
C ASN A 221 22.03 16.45 8.35
N THR A 222 23.02 16.52 9.25
CA THR A 222 23.98 17.64 9.32
C THR A 222 25.02 17.56 8.20
N ALA A 223 25.55 18.72 7.79
CA ALA A 223 26.63 18.80 6.80
C ALA A 223 27.87 18.00 7.21
N LEU A 224 28.23 18.04 8.51
CA LEU A 224 29.34 17.27 9.07
C LEU A 224 29.11 15.77 8.96
N HIS A 225 27.90 15.29 9.26
CA HIS A 225 27.58 13.87 9.19
C HIS A 225 27.64 13.36 7.74
N LEU A 226 27.06 14.09 6.79
CA LEU A 226 27.16 13.74 5.38
C LEU A 226 28.62 13.77 4.90
N LYS A 227 29.40 14.79 5.28
CA LYS A 227 30.83 14.88 4.94
C LYS A 227 31.61 13.67 5.45
N ASN A 228 31.44 13.31 6.72
CA ASN A 228 32.11 12.16 7.32
C ASN A 228 31.70 10.84 6.66
N PHE A 229 30.48 10.76 6.13
CA PHE A 229 30.02 9.62 5.35
C PHE A 229 30.65 9.58 3.94
N LEU A 230 30.81 10.73 3.28
CA LEU A 230 31.39 10.82 1.93
C LEU A 230 32.90 10.60 1.89
N LEU A 231 33.64 11.06 2.90
CA LEU A 231 35.12 11.00 2.92
C LEU A 231 35.69 9.59 2.70
N PRO A 232 35.22 8.52 3.39
CA PRO A 232 35.68 7.16 3.13
C PRO A 232 35.46 6.71 1.68
N ILE A 233 34.31 7.06 1.09
CA ILE A 233 33.94 6.68 -0.28
C ILE A 233 34.83 7.41 -1.31
N LEU A 234 35.08 8.70 -1.09
CA LEU A 234 35.97 9.50 -1.92
C LEU A 234 37.43 9.04 -1.82
N ASN A 235 37.86 8.58 -0.64
CA ASN A 235 39.22 8.10 -0.39
C ASN A 235 39.46 6.68 -0.92
N SER A 236 38.51 5.76 -0.73
CA SER A 236 38.61 4.39 -1.26
C SER A 236 38.58 4.39 -2.79
N LYS A 237 37.89 5.38 -3.38
CA LYS A 237 37.52 5.41 -4.80
C LYS A 237 36.86 4.11 -5.24
N ASP A 238 36.22 3.39 -4.33
CA ASP A 238 35.47 2.18 -4.64
C ASP A 238 34.05 2.32 -4.11
N ILE A 239 33.10 2.09 -5.00
CA ILE A 239 31.67 2.28 -4.76
C ILE A 239 31.00 0.97 -5.14
N THR A 240 30.35 0.35 -4.16
CA THR A 240 29.59 -0.88 -4.36
C THR A 240 28.11 -0.56 -4.60
N SER A 241 27.36 -1.52 -5.12
CA SER A 241 25.88 -1.45 -5.14
C SER A 241 25.27 -1.11 -3.77
N GLN A 242 25.83 -1.61 -2.67
CA GLN A 242 25.36 -1.28 -1.31
C GLN A 242 25.62 0.19 -0.92
N ASP A 243 26.65 0.82 -1.49
CA ASP A 243 26.98 2.22 -1.24
C ASP A 243 26.02 3.15 -1.96
N VAL A 244 25.56 2.79 -3.17
CA VAL A 244 24.57 3.55 -3.95
C VAL A 244 23.30 3.80 -3.13
N ASP A 245 22.75 2.76 -2.51
CA ASP A 245 21.53 2.86 -1.70
C ASP A 245 21.72 3.78 -0.49
N LYS A 246 22.83 3.63 0.23
CA LYS A 246 23.15 4.45 1.41
C LYS A 246 23.41 5.90 1.04
N LEU A 247 24.17 6.14 -0.04
CA LEU A 247 24.46 7.46 -0.59
C LEU A 247 23.17 8.19 -0.95
N LEU A 248 22.32 7.56 -1.75
CA LEU A 248 21.07 8.15 -2.19
C LEU A 248 20.17 8.51 -1.00
N SER A 249 20.05 7.62 0.00
CA SER A 249 19.29 7.90 1.22
C SER A 249 19.82 9.10 2.00
N LYS A 250 21.14 9.17 2.22
CA LYS A 250 21.78 10.27 2.96
C LYS A 250 21.68 11.61 2.20
N LEU A 251 21.85 11.60 0.88
CA LEU A 251 21.73 12.78 0.04
C LEU A 251 20.29 13.31 0.00
N LEU A 252 19.29 12.45 -0.16
CA LEU A 252 17.87 12.87 -0.15
C LEU A 252 17.45 13.45 1.21
N LYS A 253 17.86 12.82 2.32
CA LYS A 253 17.60 13.36 3.66
C LYS A 253 18.23 14.73 3.86
N ARG A 254 19.45 14.92 3.36
CA ARG A 254 20.13 16.22 3.40
C ARG A 254 19.43 17.25 2.51
N GLN A 255 19.04 16.87 1.29
CA GLN A 255 18.34 17.73 0.35
C GLN A 255 17.05 18.31 0.97
N LEU A 256 16.26 17.45 1.61
CA LEU A 256 15.03 17.85 2.31
C LEU A 256 15.32 18.79 3.48
N TYR A 257 16.34 18.49 4.26
CA TYR A 257 16.75 19.36 5.36
C TYR A 257 17.17 20.74 4.85
N VAL A 258 17.99 20.80 3.79
CA VAL A 258 18.41 22.05 3.16
C VAL A 258 17.20 22.83 2.62
N ALA A 259 16.24 22.15 1.99
CA ALA A 259 15.01 22.77 1.51
C ALA A 259 14.15 23.35 2.65
N SER A 260 14.10 22.69 3.81
CA SER A 260 13.32 23.16 4.97
C SER A 260 13.91 24.37 5.70
N LEU A 261 15.14 24.77 5.39
CA LEU A 261 15.77 25.91 6.06
C LEU A 261 15.25 27.27 5.56
N GLU A 262 14.35 27.30 4.57
CA GLU A 262 13.68 28.51 4.01
C GLU A 262 14.62 29.71 3.78
N SER A 263 15.90 29.47 3.55
CA SER A 263 16.90 30.53 3.50
C SER A 263 17.15 30.97 2.07
N ASN A 264 17.07 32.28 1.82
CA ASN A 264 17.56 32.88 0.58
C ASN A 264 19.09 32.86 0.42
N ASP A 265 19.81 32.28 1.40
CA ASP A 265 21.26 32.16 1.41
C ASP A 265 21.75 31.37 0.16
N PRO A 266 22.56 32.01 -0.70
CA PRO A 266 23.12 31.39 -1.90
C PRO A 266 23.85 30.08 -1.65
N LEU A 267 24.44 29.88 -0.46
CA LEU A 267 25.20 28.69 -0.14
C LEU A 267 24.32 27.43 -0.07
N TYR A 268 23.10 27.55 0.46
CA TYR A 268 22.16 26.43 0.48
C TYR A 268 21.59 26.14 -0.91
N LYS A 269 21.45 27.15 -1.77
CA LYS A 269 21.08 26.94 -3.19
C LYS A 269 22.17 26.17 -3.94
N ILE A 270 23.44 26.53 -3.73
CA ILE A 270 24.59 25.83 -4.33
C ILE A 270 24.70 24.39 -3.80
N GLU A 271 24.58 24.20 -2.48
CA GLU A 271 24.58 22.86 -1.86
C GLU A 271 23.44 22.00 -2.42
N ASN A 272 22.21 22.55 -2.47
CA ASN A 272 21.07 21.82 -2.99
C ASN A 272 21.25 21.44 -4.47
N LYS A 273 21.86 22.31 -5.28
CA LYS A 273 22.20 22.01 -6.67
C LYS A 273 23.21 20.85 -6.76
N ALA A 274 24.32 20.90 -6.02
CA ALA A 274 25.32 19.84 -6.01
C ALA A 274 24.74 18.50 -5.52
N ILE A 275 23.90 18.52 -4.49
CA ILE A 275 23.19 17.33 -4.00
C ILE A 275 22.26 16.78 -5.09
N SER A 276 21.54 17.64 -5.80
CA SER A 276 20.63 17.23 -6.88
C SER A 276 21.39 16.57 -8.04
N GLU A 277 22.56 17.11 -8.41
CA GLU A 277 23.45 16.52 -9.42
C GLU A 277 23.98 15.14 -9.00
N ALA A 278 24.36 14.96 -7.73
CA ALA A 278 24.80 13.66 -7.22
C ALA A 278 23.66 12.63 -7.18
N ILE A 279 22.47 13.04 -6.72
CA ILE A 279 21.25 12.24 -6.79
C ILE A 279 20.95 11.86 -8.23
N GLU A 280 21.19 12.77 -9.18
CA GLU A 280 21.01 12.52 -10.60
C GLU A 280 21.81 11.35 -11.14
N VAL A 281 23.09 11.31 -10.84
CA VAL A 281 23.96 10.21 -11.27
C VAL A 281 23.55 8.90 -10.59
N LEU A 282 23.20 8.92 -9.30
CA LEU A 282 22.76 7.72 -8.57
C LEU A 282 21.45 7.16 -9.12
N GLU A 283 20.47 8.02 -9.42
CA GLU A 283 19.23 7.61 -10.06
C GLU A 283 19.46 7.05 -11.47
N ASP A 284 20.42 7.60 -12.23
CA ASP A 284 20.80 7.06 -13.54
C ASP A 284 21.45 5.67 -13.44
N ILE A 285 22.16 5.37 -12.34
CA ILE A 285 22.72 4.05 -12.07
C ILE A 285 21.59 3.06 -11.75
N ILE A 286 20.62 3.48 -10.94
CA ILE A 286 19.46 2.65 -10.60
C ILE A 286 18.60 2.38 -11.84
N SER A 287 18.27 3.40 -12.65
CA SER A 287 17.39 3.20 -13.81
C SER A 287 18.02 2.34 -14.90
N ALA A 288 19.36 2.32 -15.03
CA ALA A 288 20.04 1.40 -15.95
C ALA A 288 19.69 -0.07 -15.69
N SER A 289 19.48 -0.44 -14.41
CA SER A 289 19.09 -1.80 -14.04
C SER A 289 17.63 -2.14 -14.41
N PHE A 290 16.80 -1.17 -14.82
CA PHE A 290 15.42 -1.45 -15.27
C PHE A 290 15.38 -2.36 -16.50
N ASN A 291 16.39 -2.33 -17.38
CA ASN A 291 16.48 -3.28 -18.48
C ASN A 291 16.63 -4.72 -17.99
N VAL A 292 17.43 -4.95 -16.93
CA VAL A 292 17.56 -6.26 -16.31
C VAL A 292 16.26 -6.68 -15.63
N VAL A 293 15.58 -5.74 -14.95
CA VAL A 293 14.27 -6.01 -14.34
C VAL A 293 13.22 -6.37 -15.41
N ARG A 294 13.24 -5.70 -16.57
CA ARG A 294 12.39 -6.03 -17.72
C ARG A 294 12.65 -7.45 -18.21
N VAL A 295 13.92 -7.82 -18.39
CA VAL A 295 14.31 -9.19 -18.78
C VAL A 295 13.80 -10.23 -17.77
N LEU A 296 13.94 -9.96 -16.47
CA LEU A 296 13.37 -10.83 -15.42
C LEU A 296 11.84 -10.93 -15.51
N ASP A 297 11.15 -9.84 -15.83
CA ASP A 297 9.69 -9.84 -16.01
C ASP A 297 9.27 -10.67 -17.24
N GLU A 298 9.98 -10.53 -18.36
CA GLU A 298 9.74 -11.31 -19.58
C GLU A 298 9.92 -12.82 -19.33
N ILE A 299 11.00 -13.20 -18.62
CA ILE A 299 11.22 -14.58 -18.20
C ILE A 299 10.10 -15.05 -17.27
N ASP A 300 9.72 -14.25 -16.27
CA ASP A 300 8.62 -14.59 -15.34
C ASP A 300 7.31 -14.86 -16.07
N GLN A 301 6.94 -14.01 -17.04
CA GLN A 301 5.73 -14.18 -17.84
C GLN A 301 5.76 -15.47 -18.67
N LYS A 302 6.89 -15.79 -19.32
CA LYS A 302 7.03 -17.05 -20.08
C LYS A 302 6.89 -18.28 -19.18
N LEU A 303 7.55 -18.27 -18.01
CA LEU A 303 7.45 -19.36 -17.05
C LEU A 303 6.00 -19.58 -16.59
N GLU A 304 5.24 -18.50 -16.42
CA GLU A 304 3.81 -18.60 -16.08
C GLU A 304 2.95 -19.13 -17.22
N GLU A 305 3.20 -18.72 -18.46
CA GLU A 305 2.52 -19.26 -19.65
C GLU A 305 2.77 -20.76 -19.80
N LEU A 306 3.99 -21.22 -19.46
CA LEU A 306 4.37 -22.63 -19.44
C LEU A 306 3.92 -23.37 -18.18
N ASN A 307 3.27 -22.69 -17.22
CA ASN A 307 2.86 -23.23 -15.91
C ASN A 307 4.02 -23.86 -15.11
N ILE A 308 5.22 -23.30 -15.21
CA ILE A 308 6.41 -23.77 -14.48
C ILE A 308 6.33 -23.32 -13.02
N ASP A 309 6.25 -24.29 -12.12
CA ASP A 309 6.28 -24.07 -10.67
C ASP A 309 7.73 -24.03 -10.18
N LEU A 310 8.25 -22.81 -9.98
CA LEU A 310 9.59 -22.59 -9.45
C LEU A 310 9.83 -23.26 -8.10
N SER A 311 8.80 -23.62 -7.32
CA SER A 311 8.98 -24.31 -6.03
C SER A 311 9.50 -25.75 -6.18
N GLN A 312 9.36 -26.34 -7.36
CA GLN A 312 9.78 -27.71 -7.67
C GLN A 312 11.25 -27.83 -8.10
N HIS A 313 11.94 -26.71 -8.30
CA HIS A 313 13.33 -26.65 -8.74
C HIS A 313 14.30 -26.32 -7.59
N LEU A 314 15.57 -26.68 -7.72
CA LEU A 314 16.60 -26.32 -6.73
C LEU A 314 17.01 -24.85 -6.91
N PRO A 315 17.37 -24.12 -5.82
CA PRO A 315 17.71 -22.69 -5.92
C PRO A 315 18.85 -22.36 -6.90
N ASN A 316 19.81 -23.27 -7.07
CA ASN A 316 20.98 -23.07 -7.93
C ASN A 316 20.75 -23.49 -9.39
N ASP A 317 19.61 -24.11 -9.69
CA ASP A 317 19.24 -24.45 -11.06
C ASP A 317 19.21 -23.18 -11.92
N LYS A 318 19.57 -23.32 -13.19
CA LYS A 318 19.59 -22.22 -14.16
C LYS A 318 18.41 -22.36 -15.11
N ILE A 319 17.69 -21.27 -15.28
CA ILE A 319 16.69 -21.09 -16.32
C ILE A 319 17.40 -20.39 -17.48
N CYS A 320 17.30 -20.98 -18.67
CA CYS A 320 17.82 -20.40 -19.91
C CYS A 320 16.63 -19.97 -20.75
N GLU A 321 16.60 -18.71 -21.15
CA GLU A 321 15.57 -18.15 -22.02
C GLU A 321 16.18 -17.25 -23.09
N THR A 322 15.62 -17.28 -24.29
CA THR A 322 16.02 -16.34 -25.35
C THR A 322 15.18 -15.07 -25.25
N ILE A 323 15.84 -13.94 -24.99
CA ILE A 323 15.23 -12.61 -24.86
C ILE A 323 15.88 -11.68 -25.89
N ALA A 324 15.07 -11.10 -26.78
CA ALA A 324 15.55 -10.26 -27.89
C ALA A 324 16.66 -10.91 -28.77
N GLY A 325 16.66 -12.25 -28.88
CA GLY A 325 17.66 -13.00 -29.65
C GLY A 325 18.92 -13.39 -28.87
N GLU A 326 19.03 -13.00 -27.60
CA GLU A 326 20.16 -13.34 -26.72
C GLU A 326 19.75 -14.41 -25.70
N GLU A 327 20.63 -15.37 -25.43
CA GLU A 327 20.43 -16.34 -24.36
C GLU A 327 20.75 -15.71 -22.99
N VAL A 328 19.75 -15.72 -22.11
CA VAL A 328 19.86 -15.20 -20.75
C VAL A 328 19.75 -16.35 -19.76
N PHE A 329 20.72 -16.41 -18.84
CA PHE A 329 20.77 -17.40 -17.77
C PHE A 329 20.46 -16.75 -16.42
N VAL A 330 19.39 -17.20 -15.76
CA VAL A 330 19.00 -16.71 -14.43
C VAL A 330 18.87 -17.88 -13.46
N SER A 331 19.24 -17.68 -12.19
CA SER A 331 19.05 -18.72 -11.19
C SER A 331 17.58 -18.82 -10.77
N VAL A 332 17.13 -20.02 -10.39
CA VAL A 332 15.80 -20.20 -9.80
C VAL A 332 15.65 -19.35 -8.52
N LYS A 333 16.70 -19.21 -7.72
CA LYS A 333 16.72 -18.31 -6.55
C LYS A 333 16.41 -16.86 -6.93
N ASP A 334 17.10 -16.32 -7.93
CA ASP A 334 16.88 -14.94 -8.41
C ASP A 334 15.43 -14.76 -8.90
N MET A 335 14.88 -15.74 -9.62
CA MET A 335 13.48 -15.66 -10.08
C MET A 335 12.46 -15.74 -8.92
N ARG A 336 12.72 -16.55 -7.90
CA ARG A 336 11.89 -16.60 -6.68
C ARG A 336 11.93 -15.26 -5.93
N ASN A 337 13.13 -14.71 -5.74
CA ASN A 337 13.33 -13.42 -5.07
C ASN A 337 12.73 -12.27 -5.89
N TYR A 338 12.86 -12.31 -7.22
CA TYR A 338 12.19 -11.39 -8.13
C TYR A 338 10.66 -11.41 -7.95
N ARG A 339 10.03 -12.60 -7.94
CA ARG A 339 8.58 -12.74 -7.70
C ARG A 339 8.17 -12.16 -6.35
N ILE A 340 8.95 -12.40 -5.29
CA ILE A 340 8.72 -11.84 -3.96
C ILE A 340 8.72 -10.31 -4.03
N VAL A 341 9.79 -9.71 -4.55
CA VAL A 341 9.96 -8.26 -4.62
C VAL A 341 8.89 -7.60 -5.51
N LYS A 342 8.62 -8.17 -6.70
CA LYS A 342 7.57 -7.73 -7.63
C LYS A 342 6.21 -7.72 -6.94
N ARG A 343 5.84 -8.81 -6.27
CA ARG A 343 4.53 -8.92 -5.63
C ARG A 343 4.42 -8.03 -4.40
N GLN A 344 5.48 -7.80 -3.63
CA GLN A 344 5.48 -6.80 -2.56
C GLN A 344 5.23 -5.40 -3.11
N ALA A 345 5.88 -5.02 -4.22
CA ALA A 345 5.66 -3.72 -4.86
C ALA A 345 4.20 -3.53 -5.27
N ILE A 346 3.63 -4.52 -5.97
CA ILE A 346 2.23 -4.50 -6.42
C ILE A 346 1.26 -4.45 -5.23
N GLY A 347 1.45 -5.31 -4.23
CA GLY A 347 0.55 -5.40 -3.09
C GLY A 347 0.52 -4.13 -2.25
N LEU A 348 1.70 -3.65 -1.84
CA LEU A 348 1.82 -2.45 -1.01
C LEU A 348 1.30 -1.21 -1.71
N ILE A 349 1.62 -1.03 -3.00
CA ILE A 349 1.15 0.15 -3.73
C ILE A 349 -0.36 0.10 -3.98
N CYS A 350 -0.96 -1.08 -4.13
CA CYS A 350 -2.42 -1.21 -4.15
C CYS A 350 -3.04 -0.77 -2.82
N ARG A 351 -2.50 -1.21 -1.67
CA ARG A 351 -2.98 -0.75 -0.35
C ARG A 351 -2.90 0.76 -0.22
N TYR A 352 -1.79 1.34 -0.68
CA TYR A 352 -1.61 2.79 -0.70
C TYR A 352 -2.61 3.51 -1.63
N CYS A 353 -2.83 3.02 -2.84
CA CYS A 353 -3.76 3.63 -3.81
C CYS A 353 -5.23 3.50 -3.35
N PHE A 354 -5.60 2.42 -2.67
CA PHE A 354 -6.98 2.17 -2.22
C PHE A 354 -7.22 2.49 -0.75
N LEU A 355 -6.32 3.27 -0.12
CA LEU A 355 -6.52 3.86 1.22
C LEU A 355 -6.79 2.80 2.31
N ASP A 356 -6.06 1.69 2.22
CA ASP A 356 -6.24 0.54 3.10
C ASP A 356 -5.28 0.60 4.29
N THR A 357 -5.85 0.85 5.46
CA THR A 357 -5.12 1.10 6.72
C THR A 357 -4.84 -0.13 7.55
N ASP A 358 -5.32 -1.29 7.11
CA ASP A 358 -5.26 -2.55 7.87
C ASP A 358 -4.23 -3.52 7.28
N GLY A 359 -3.13 -2.97 6.76
CA GLY A 359 -1.96 -3.69 6.28
C GLY A 359 -1.10 -4.26 7.40
N HIS A 360 -1.70 -4.92 8.39
CA HIS A 360 -1.00 -5.48 9.53
C HIS A 360 -0.33 -6.83 9.22
N ASN A 361 0.56 -7.27 10.10
CA ASN A 361 1.48 -8.40 9.88
C ASN A 361 0.81 -9.77 9.65
N ARG A 362 -0.50 -9.86 9.86
CA ARG A 362 -1.33 -11.06 9.64
C ARG A 362 -2.16 -11.02 8.35
N ASN A 363 -2.37 -9.82 7.80
CA ASN A 363 -3.16 -9.59 6.60
C ASN A 363 -2.31 -9.52 5.32
N MET A 364 -1.01 -9.75 5.44
CA MET A 364 -0.08 -9.81 4.33
C MET A 364 0.87 -10.99 4.44
N SER A 365 1.27 -11.55 3.30
CA SER A 365 2.35 -12.53 3.20
C SER A 365 3.64 -11.89 2.67
N LYS A 366 4.78 -12.57 2.87
CA LYS A 366 6.04 -12.20 2.18
C LYS A 366 5.96 -12.36 0.67
N LEU A 367 5.01 -13.14 0.15
CA LEU A 367 4.75 -13.25 -1.29
C LEU A 367 3.89 -12.11 -1.82
N GLY A 368 3.59 -11.10 -1.01
CA GLY A 368 2.80 -9.93 -1.38
C GLY A 368 1.30 -10.18 -1.44
N ASP A 369 0.83 -11.35 -0.99
CA ASP A 369 -0.60 -11.67 -0.93
C ASP A 369 -1.28 -10.83 0.15
N ILE A 370 -2.54 -10.48 -0.08
CA ILE A 370 -3.31 -9.54 0.73
C ILE A 370 -4.64 -10.18 1.11
N LEU A 371 -4.95 -10.10 2.40
CA LEU A 371 -6.24 -10.48 2.98
C LEU A 371 -6.85 -9.28 3.72
N ASP A 372 -8.16 -9.39 3.96
CA ASP A 372 -9.02 -8.45 4.69
C ASP A 372 -9.05 -7.04 4.08
N PHE A 373 -10.23 -6.62 3.61
CA PHE A 373 -10.39 -5.37 2.86
C PHE A 373 -11.45 -4.46 3.47
N ASP A 374 -11.90 -4.75 4.69
CA ASP A 374 -12.95 -4.00 5.39
C ASP A 374 -12.51 -2.61 5.89
N MET A 375 -11.21 -2.31 5.77
CA MET A 375 -10.57 -1.02 6.06
C MET A 375 -9.97 -0.36 4.82
N SER A 376 -10.26 -0.89 3.64
CA SER A 376 -9.98 -0.25 2.35
C SER A 376 -10.98 0.86 2.07
N LEU A 377 -10.62 1.85 1.26
CA LEU A 377 -11.47 3.01 0.95
C LEU A 377 -12.03 3.64 2.23
N LEU A 378 -11.19 3.73 3.27
CA LEU A 378 -11.60 4.04 4.64
C LEU A 378 -12.52 5.28 4.75
N PRO A 379 -12.32 6.40 4.02
CA PRO A 379 -13.22 7.54 4.06
C PRO A 379 -14.70 7.21 3.81
N VAL A 380 -14.98 6.17 3.00
CA VAL A 380 -16.34 5.68 2.73
C VAL A 380 -16.72 4.55 3.69
N LEU A 381 -15.86 3.54 3.87
CA LEU A 381 -16.22 2.36 4.69
C LEU A 381 -16.39 2.69 6.17
N PHE A 382 -15.73 3.73 6.68
CA PHE A 382 -15.87 4.18 8.06
C PHE A 382 -17.33 4.52 8.43
N GLN A 383 -18.15 4.93 7.46
CA GLN A 383 -19.58 5.25 7.65
C GLN A 383 -20.43 4.01 8.00
N PHE A 384 -19.91 2.80 7.73
CA PHE A 384 -20.63 1.53 7.88
C PHE A 384 -19.91 0.57 8.83
N ARG A 385 -19.01 1.05 9.69
CA ARG A 385 -18.33 0.22 10.69
C ARG A 385 -18.81 0.55 12.08
N LYS A 386 -18.75 -0.44 12.97
CA LYS A 386 -18.93 -0.22 14.41
C LYS A 386 -17.79 0.59 14.93
N VAL A 387 -17.98 1.91 14.94
CA VAL A 387 -16.95 2.81 15.40
C VAL A 387 -17.01 2.85 16.93
N THR A 388 -16.10 2.14 17.58
CA THR A 388 -15.86 2.35 19.01
C THR A 388 -15.30 3.75 19.23
N GLU A 389 -15.42 4.30 20.45
CA GLU A 389 -14.82 5.61 20.75
C GLU A 389 -13.30 5.62 20.47
N LYS A 390 -12.64 4.49 20.70
CA LYS A 390 -11.24 4.29 20.32
C LYS A 390 -11.02 4.36 18.80
N ASP A 391 -11.89 3.77 17.99
CA ASP A 391 -11.80 3.87 16.53
C ASP A 391 -12.06 5.31 16.05
N ARG A 392 -12.97 6.06 16.71
CA ARG A 392 -13.17 7.49 16.42
C ARG A 392 -11.91 8.31 16.68
N LEU A 393 -11.23 8.04 17.78
CA LEU A 393 -10.02 8.77 18.17
C LEU A 393 -8.80 8.40 17.32
N LEU A 394 -8.64 7.13 16.95
CA LEU A 394 -7.39 6.62 16.35
C LEU A 394 -7.47 6.34 14.85
N ARG A 395 -8.67 6.19 14.30
CA ARG A 395 -8.89 5.68 12.94
C ARG A 395 -9.91 6.49 12.14
N LYS A 396 -10.47 7.57 12.69
CA LYS A 396 -11.32 8.47 11.91
C LYS A 396 -10.49 9.02 10.74
N PRO A 397 -10.95 8.83 9.49
CA PRO A 397 -10.24 9.35 8.33
C PRO A 397 -10.24 10.89 8.37
N ASP A 398 -9.09 11.48 8.10
CA ASP A 398 -8.93 12.93 7.93
C ASP A 398 -8.20 13.24 6.60
N GLU A 399 -8.15 14.52 6.24
CA GLU A 399 -7.55 14.99 4.99
C GLU A 399 -6.05 14.65 4.86
N ASN A 400 -5.35 14.52 5.99
CA ASN A 400 -3.91 14.28 6.06
C ASN A 400 -3.56 12.79 6.10
N MET A 401 -4.47 11.93 6.58
CA MET A 401 -4.24 10.49 6.79
C MET A 401 -3.70 9.80 5.55
N PHE A 402 -4.15 10.23 4.37
CA PHE A 402 -3.82 9.62 3.09
C PHE A 402 -3.09 10.58 2.14
N MET A 403 -2.48 11.64 2.63
CA MET A 403 -1.81 12.62 1.77
C MET A 403 -0.78 11.96 0.84
N VAL A 404 -0.82 12.30 -0.45
CA VAL A 404 0.20 11.87 -1.42
C VAL A 404 1.29 12.92 -1.48
N THR A 405 2.53 12.51 -1.22
CA THR A 405 3.69 13.39 -1.35
C THR A 405 4.76 12.77 -2.23
N ALA A 406 5.57 13.61 -2.88
CA ALA A 406 6.72 13.15 -3.64
C ALA A 406 7.71 12.37 -2.76
N TYR A 407 7.83 12.77 -1.48
CA TYR A 407 8.64 12.06 -0.49
C TYR A 407 8.16 10.62 -0.29
N ASP A 408 6.87 10.43 -0.02
CA ASP A 408 6.31 9.10 0.28
C ASP A 408 6.44 8.18 -0.93
N ILE A 409 6.19 8.67 -2.15
CA ILE A 409 6.36 7.85 -3.36
C ILE A 409 7.84 7.55 -3.62
N ALA A 410 8.75 8.49 -3.39
CA ALA A 410 10.19 8.30 -3.62
C ALA A 410 10.82 7.31 -2.63
N ASN A 411 10.31 7.26 -1.40
CA ASN A 411 10.81 6.40 -0.33
C ASN A 411 9.92 5.17 -0.07
N PHE A 412 8.84 5.00 -0.82
CA PHE A 412 7.88 3.91 -0.63
C PHE A 412 8.58 2.54 -0.59
N PRO A 413 8.35 1.69 0.45
CA PRO A 413 7.25 1.77 1.41
C PRO A 413 7.57 2.52 2.72
N ASP A 414 8.71 3.20 2.84
CA ASP A 414 9.05 4.05 3.99
C ASP A 414 8.32 5.40 3.91
N ILE A 415 7.04 5.39 4.28
CA ILE A 415 6.17 6.58 4.27
C ILE A 415 6.34 7.39 5.55
N LYS A 416 6.22 8.71 5.43
CA LYS A 416 6.32 9.66 6.54
C LYS A 416 5.07 10.52 6.69
N ASN A 417 4.47 10.97 5.59
CA ASN A 417 3.38 11.95 5.66
C ASN A 417 2.00 11.30 5.67
N ALA A 418 1.81 10.21 4.92
CA ALA A 418 0.61 9.39 5.07
C ALA A 418 0.64 8.62 6.40
N ASN A 419 -0.47 8.64 7.14
CA ASN A 419 -0.59 8.05 8.48
C ASN A 419 -1.49 6.80 8.45
N PHE A 420 -1.03 5.76 7.77
CA PHE A 420 -1.69 4.46 7.82
C PHE A 420 -1.63 3.89 9.24
N TYR A 421 -2.76 3.35 9.73
CA TYR A 421 -2.85 2.84 11.10
C TYR A 421 -1.86 1.69 11.31
N TYR A 422 -1.94 0.64 10.48
CA TYR A 422 -0.92 -0.39 10.34
C TYR A 422 -0.16 -0.23 9.03
N TRP A 423 1.18 -0.30 9.10
CA TRP A 423 2.04 -0.19 7.93
C TRP A 423 3.39 -0.89 8.14
N VAL A 424 3.96 -1.43 7.06
CA VAL A 424 5.16 -2.30 7.07
C VAL A 424 6.44 -1.64 7.55
N THR A 425 6.54 -0.31 7.51
CA THR A 425 7.73 0.46 7.94
C THR A 425 7.47 1.32 9.18
N LYS A 426 6.24 1.29 9.73
CA LYS A 426 5.87 2.00 10.95
C LYS A 426 6.44 1.26 12.15
N GLU A 427 7.39 1.90 12.83
CA GLU A 427 8.03 1.33 14.02
C GLU A 427 7.03 1.28 15.18
N THR A 428 6.95 0.12 15.83
CA THR A 428 6.20 0.01 17.08
C THR A 428 6.98 0.56 18.24
N TRP A 429 6.26 1.20 19.16
CA TRP A 429 6.83 1.68 20.42
C TRP A 429 6.86 0.57 21.48
N ILE A 430 6.41 -0.64 21.13
CA ILE A 430 6.35 -1.79 22.04
C ILE A 430 7.72 -2.47 22.01
N PRO A 431 8.49 -2.45 23.13
CA PRO A 431 9.79 -3.08 23.19
C PRO A 431 9.74 -4.59 22.86
N ASP A 432 10.75 -5.10 22.18
CA ASP A 432 10.86 -6.53 21.82
C ASP A 432 10.75 -7.45 23.06
N SER A 433 11.14 -6.97 24.25
CA SER A 433 11.03 -7.69 25.53
C SER A 433 9.59 -7.90 26.00
N LEU A 434 8.62 -7.10 25.56
CA LEU A 434 7.19 -7.25 25.90
C LEU A 434 6.46 -8.20 24.94
N THR A 435 7.10 -8.64 23.84
CA THR A 435 6.49 -9.62 22.93
C THR A 435 6.26 -10.97 23.60
N GLY A 436 7.13 -11.36 24.56
CA GLY A 436 7.00 -12.60 25.35
C GLY A 436 5.86 -12.59 26.39
N VAL A 437 5.35 -11.42 26.78
CA VAL A 437 4.25 -11.27 27.75
C VAL A 437 2.89 -11.08 27.03
N SER A 438 2.91 -10.97 25.69
CA SER A 438 1.78 -10.51 24.86
C SER A 438 0.78 -11.57 24.41
N SER A 439 0.85 -12.80 24.93
CA SER A 439 -0.20 -13.80 24.66
C SER A 439 -1.59 -13.32 25.12
N TYR A 440 -1.66 -12.34 26.02
CA TYR A 440 -2.90 -11.73 26.53
C TYR A 440 -3.37 -10.45 25.80
N HIS A 441 -2.57 -9.86 24.89
CA HIS A 441 -2.98 -8.69 24.13
C HIS A 441 -2.78 -8.90 22.62
N LEU A 442 -3.88 -8.93 21.87
CA LEU A 442 -3.91 -9.11 20.40
C LEU A 442 -3.21 -7.99 19.62
N ILE A 443 -3.05 -6.80 20.24
CA ILE A 443 -2.56 -5.58 19.59
C ILE A 443 -1.08 -5.67 19.19
N PRO A 444 -0.13 -6.04 20.07
CA PRO A 444 1.28 -6.26 19.70
C PRO A 444 1.49 -7.22 18.52
N GLN A 445 0.64 -8.25 18.39
CA GLN A 445 0.79 -9.31 17.39
C GLN A 445 0.46 -8.88 15.96
N ASN A 446 -0.24 -7.75 15.80
CA ASN A 446 -0.59 -7.19 14.50
C ASN A 446 0.54 -6.34 13.90
N PHE A 447 1.49 -5.89 14.72
CA PHE A 447 2.54 -5.02 14.21
C PHE A 447 3.72 -5.79 13.62
N PHE A 448 4.48 -5.09 12.78
CA PHE A 448 5.75 -5.56 12.24
C PHE A 448 6.85 -5.38 13.28
N ARG A 449 7.79 -6.33 13.32
CA ARG A 449 8.97 -6.24 14.18
C ARG A 449 9.95 -5.23 13.59
N LYS A 450 10.86 -4.72 14.43
CA LYS A 450 11.92 -3.81 13.99
C LYS A 450 12.82 -4.42 12.90
N SER A 451 13.08 -5.72 12.97
CA SER A 451 13.79 -6.47 11.93
C SER A 451 13.04 -6.44 10.59
N ASP A 452 11.73 -6.66 10.63
CA ASP A 452 10.88 -6.69 9.44
C ASP A 452 10.86 -5.29 8.80
N ASN A 453 10.68 -4.25 9.62
CA ASN A 453 10.70 -2.86 9.16
C ASN A 453 12.00 -2.55 8.40
N LYS A 454 13.16 -3.04 8.87
CA LYS A 454 14.45 -2.81 8.20
C LYS A 454 14.48 -3.40 6.79
N THR A 455 13.98 -4.64 6.62
CA THR A 455 13.90 -5.29 5.30
C THR A 455 12.93 -4.55 4.39
N TYR A 456 11.76 -4.16 4.89
CA TYR A 456 10.79 -3.38 4.11
C TYR A 456 11.32 -2.00 3.71
N LYS A 457 12.06 -1.30 4.59
CA LYS A 457 12.71 -0.03 4.26
C LYS A 457 13.76 -0.20 3.14
N ALA A 458 14.43 -1.35 3.05
CA ALA A 458 15.39 -1.62 1.99
C ALA A 458 14.73 -1.77 0.59
N LEU A 459 13.47 -2.19 0.53
CA LEU A 459 12.72 -2.28 -0.74
C LEU A 459 12.59 -0.94 -1.46
N ALA A 460 12.62 0.18 -0.74
CA ALA A 460 12.44 1.51 -1.32
C ALA A 460 13.45 1.87 -2.42
N ARG A 461 14.62 1.21 -2.40
CA ARG A 461 15.72 1.43 -3.34
C ARG A 461 16.00 0.23 -4.23
N HIS A 462 15.42 -0.92 -3.92
CA HIS A 462 15.59 -2.12 -4.72
C HIS A 462 15.02 -1.91 -6.14
N PRO A 463 15.82 -2.04 -7.23
CA PRO A 463 15.35 -1.67 -8.57
C PRO A 463 14.12 -2.44 -9.04
N ALA A 464 14.04 -3.75 -8.78
CA ALA A 464 12.84 -4.53 -9.11
C ALA A 464 11.58 -4.04 -8.38
N PHE A 465 11.71 -3.54 -7.14
CA PHE A 465 10.60 -2.98 -6.39
C PHE A 465 10.19 -1.64 -6.98
N VAL A 466 11.15 -0.75 -7.24
CA VAL A 466 10.92 0.58 -7.82
C VAL A 466 10.26 0.48 -9.20
N TYR A 467 10.76 -0.42 -10.05
CA TYR A 467 10.20 -0.70 -11.38
C TYR A 467 8.73 -1.15 -11.28
N ASN A 468 8.46 -2.18 -10.47
CA ASN A 468 7.10 -2.73 -10.36
C ASN A 468 6.12 -1.79 -9.63
N LYS A 469 6.62 -0.96 -8.71
CA LYS A 469 5.87 0.15 -8.11
C LYS A 469 5.41 1.12 -9.19
N TYR A 470 6.31 1.57 -10.06
CA TYR A 470 5.96 2.50 -11.13
C TYR A 470 5.08 1.87 -12.20
N LEU A 471 5.32 0.62 -12.59
CA LEU A 471 4.43 -0.12 -13.48
C LEU A 471 2.99 -0.17 -12.93
N THR A 472 2.84 -0.47 -11.64
CA THR A 472 1.51 -0.54 -10.99
C THR A 472 0.87 0.85 -10.85
N LEU A 473 1.65 1.89 -10.55
CA LEU A 473 1.16 3.28 -10.53
C LEU A 473 0.71 3.72 -11.92
N THR A 474 1.44 3.37 -12.98
CA THR A 474 1.05 3.64 -14.36
C THR A 474 -0.29 2.97 -14.68
N LYS A 475 -0.44 1.69 -14.32
CA LYS A 475 -1.71 0.97 -14.46
C LYS A 475 -2.86 1.68 -13.75
N PHE A 476 -2.63 2.21 -12.55
CA PHE A 476 -3.63 2.96 -11.80
C PHE A 476 -3.98 4.28 -12.50
N MET A 477 -2.96 5.01 -12.99
CA MET A 477 -3.11 6.33 -13.61
C MET A 477 -3.78 6.33 -14.99
N VAL A 478 -3.84 5.17 -15.67
CA VAL A 478 -4.60 5.02 -16.94
C VAL A 478 -6.07 4.63 -16.72
N LEU A 479 -6.49 4.41 -15.47
CA LEU A 479 -7.90 4.22 -15.14
C LEU A 479 -8.66 5.54 -15.13
N ASP A 480 -9.98 5.46 -15.01
CA ASP A 480 -10.86 6.61 -14.91
C ASP A 480 -12.06 6.34 -14.00
N GLU A 481 -12.83 7.39 -13.79
CA GLU A 481 -14.08 7.39 -13.05
C GLU A 481 -15.03 6.27 -13.51
N SER A 482 -15.20 6.09 -14.83
CA SER A 482 -16.11 5.08 -15.38
C SER A 482 -15.67 3.66 -15.03
N THR A 483 -14.36 3.39 -15.02
CA THR A 483 -13.82 2.09 -14.61
C THR A 483 -14.14 1.82 -13.14
N PHE A 484 -13.88 2.79 -12.26
CA PHE A 484 -14.15 2.60 -10.83
C PHE A 484 -15.64 2.39 -10.53
N ARG A 485 -16.49 3.22 -11.13
CA ARG A 485 -17.94 3.09 -11.00
C ARG A 485 -18.45 1.73 -11.48
N ASN A 486 -17.98 1.26 -12.64
CA ASN A 486 -18.43 -0.01 -13.20
C ASN A 486 -17.97 -1.22 -12.41
N ILE A 487 -16.78 -1.19 -11.79
CA ILE A 487 -16.36 -2.25 -10.85
C ILE A 487 -17.25 -2.23 -9.60
N ALA A 488 -17.51 -1.06 -9.00
CA ALA A 488 -18.38 -0.94 -7.82
C ALA A 488 -19.79 -1.49 -8.08
N ARG A 489 -20.39 -1.18 -9.24
CA ARG A 489 -21.73 -1.63 -9.67
C ARG A 489 -21.89 -3.15 -9.77
N LEU A 490 -20.79 -3.90 -9.88
CA LEU A 490 -20.82 -5.36 -9.86
C LEU A 490 -21.07 -5.93 -8.46
N HIS A 491 -20.75 -5.16 -7.42
CA HIS A 491 -20.71 -5.60 -6.02
C HIS A 491 -21.68 -4.86 -5.08
N VAL A 492 -22.02 -3.61 -5.41
CA VAL A 492 -22.92 -2.75 -4.62
C VAL A 492 -24.14 -2.38 -5.46
N SER A 493 -25.31 -2.26 -4.81
CA SER A 493 -26.55 -1.86 -5.48
C SER A 493 -26.49 -0.38 -5.89
N GLU A 494 -27.03 -0.05 -7.07
CA GLU A 494 -27.13 1.36 -7.50
C GLU A 494 -28.15 2.15 -6.67
N LYS A 495 -29.08 1.44 -6.02
CA LYS A 495 -30.07 2.03 -5.10
C LYS A 495 -29.54 2.19 -3.68
N PHE A 496 -28.24 1.94 -3.45
CA PHE A 496 -27.67 2.01 -2.12
C PHE A 496 -27.42 3.47 -1.69
N ASN A 497 -28.33 4.01 -0.89
CA ASN A 497 -28.26 5.35 -0.31
C ASN A 497 -28.14 5.31 1.21
N TYR A 498 -27.26 6.11 1.79
CA TYR A 498 -27.07 6.16 3.25
C TYR A 498 -27.03 7.61 3.75
N VAL A 499 -27.37 7.79 5.02
CA VAL A 499 -27.20 9.08 5.71
C VAL A 499 -25.79 9.14 6.28
N ASP A 500 -24.98 10.05 5.75
CA ASP A 500 -23.61 10.30 6.19
C ASP A 500 -23.54 10.69 7.67
N LEU A 501 -22.56 10.17 8.40
CA LEU A 501 -22.45 10.40 9.84
C LEU A 501 -22.01 11.82 10.18
N ASP A 502 -21.23 12.47 9.31
CA ASP A 502 -20.64 13.79 9.57
C ASP A 502 -21.60 14.91 9.14
N ASP A 503 -22.09 14.90 7.90
CA ASP A 503 -22.94 15.99 7.36
C ASP A 503 -24.46 15.73 7.38
N LYS A 504 -24.88 14.50 7.76
CA LYS A 504 -26.28 14.07 7.84
C LYS A 504 -27.04 14.12 6.51
N LEU A 505 -26.35 14.20 5.37
CA LEU A 505 -26.98 14.18 4.05
C LEU A 505 -27.15 12.73 3.55
N GLU A 506 -28.20 12.50 2.78
CA GLU A 506 -28.36 11.26 2.02
C GLU A 506 -27.37 11.24 0.85
N LYS A 507 -26.57 10.18 0.75
CA LYS A 507 -25.54 9.97 -0.28
C LYS A 507 -25.65 8.59 -0.89
N ASN A 508 -25.30 8.48 -2.17
CA ASN A 508 -25.19 7.18 -2.83
C ASN A 508 -23.79 6.58 -2.64
N GLY A 509 -23.71 5.34 -2.17
CA GLY A 509 -22.39 4.73 -1.85
C GLY A 509 -21.52 4.46 -3.08
N ILE A 510 -22.11 4.19 -4.26
CA ILE A 510 -21.32 4.02 -5.50
C ILE A 510 -20.72 5.35 -5.92
N ASP A 511 -21.49 6.43 -5.83
CA ASP A 511 -21.02 7.76 -6.22
C ASP A 511 -19.94 8.26 -5.26
N GLU A 512 -20.06 8.02 -3.96
CA GLU A 512 -19.01 8.36 -2.98
C GLU A 512 -17.72 7.56 -3.18
N ILE A 513 -17.79 6.25 -3.46
CA ILE A 513 -16.61 5.45 -3.87
C ILE A 513 -15.98 6.05 -5.12
N THR A 514 -16.79 6.37 -6.12
CA THR A 514 -16.33 6.87 -7.42
C THR A 514 -15.65 8.23 -7.28
N LYS A 515 -16.25 9.13 -6.50
CA LYS A 515 -15.71 10.45 -6.16
C LYS A 515 -14.39 10.33 -5.41
N LEU A 516 -14.32 9.46 -4.40
CA LEU A 516 -13.08 9.18 -3.65
C LEU A 516 -11.97 8.69 -4.59
N MET A 517 -12.27 7.71 -5.43
CA MET A 517 -11.28 7.13 -6.34
C MET A 517 -10.81 8.11 -7.43
N LYS A 518 -11.71 8.95 -7.94
CA LYS A 518 -11.34 10.04 -8.87
C LYS A 518 -10.39 11.03 -8.22
N LYS A 519 -10.70 11.48 -6.99
CA LYS A 519 -9.81 12.37 -6.23
C LYS A 519 -8.46 11.71 -6.01
N ARG A 520 -8.45 10.46 -5.55
CA ARG A 520 -7.22 9.70 -5.27
C ARG A 520 -6.36 9.49 -6.51
N LEU A 521 -6.98 9.19 -7.65
CA LEU A 521 -6.31 9.11 -8.95
C LEU A 521 -5.61 10.43 -9.30
N SER A 522 -6.32 11.55 -9.13
CA SER A 522 -5.76 12.89 -9.38
C SER A 522 -4.60 13.20 -8.45
N ASP A 523 -4.75 12.96 -7.14
CA ASP A 523 -3.70 13.22 -6.14
C ASP A 523 -2.42 12.43 -6.45
N VAL A 524 -2.56 11.14 -6.77
CA VAL A 524 -1.44 10.28 -7.18
C VAL A 524 -0.80 10.79 -8.45
N LYS A 525 -1.61 11.08 -9.49
CA LYS A 525 -1.12 11.51 -10.79
C LYS A 525 -0.35 12.83 -10.69
N ASN A 526 -0.87 13.82 -9.97
CA ASN A 526 -0.26 15.14 -9.79
C ASN A 526 1.14 15.06 -9.14
N VAL A 527 1.37 14.08 -8.28
CA VAL A 527 2.68 13.86 -7.67
C VAL A 527 3.58 13.07 -8.61
N VAL A 528 3.11 11.91 -9.09
CA VAL A 528 3.97 10.91 -9.76
C VAL A 528 4.52 11.40 -11.10
N VAL A 529 3.72 12.11 -11.92
CA VAL A 529 4.16 12.59 -13.26
C VAL A 529 5.29 13.63 -13.20
N ASN A 530 5.49 14.25 -12.04
CA ASN A 530 6.53 15.24 -11.79
C ASN A 530 7.78 14.63 -11.14
N MET A 531 7.76 13.35 -10.82
CA MET A 531 8.91 12.68 -10.23
C MET A 531 9.91 12.28 -11.30
N ARG A 532 11.14 12.76 -11.15
CA ARG A 532 12.23 12.46 -12.10
C ARG A 532 12.45 10.97 -12.33
N MET A 533 12.40 10.16 -11.28
CA MET A 533 12.58 8.71 -11.45
C MET A 533 11.43 8.04 -12.20
N TYR A 534 10.21 8.53 -12.05
CA TYR A 534 9.07 8.08 -12.86
C TYR A 534 9.17 8.55 -14.30
N GLN A 535 9.63 9.78 -14.54
CA GLN A 535 9.89 10.30 -15.89
C GLN A 535 10.91 9.44 -16.64
N LYS A 536 12.00 9.02 -15.97
CA LYS A 536 12.96 8.07 -16.56
C LYS A 536 12.32 6.70 -16.83
N PHE A 537 11.59 6.14 -15.87
CA PHE A 537 10.86 4.89 -16.06
C PHE A 537 9.95 4.94 -17.29
N ILE A 538 9.13 5.98 -17.45
CA ILE A 538 8.25 6.13 -18.61
C ILE A 538 9.04 6.38 -19.90
N GLY A 539 10.11 7.16 -19.85
CA GLY A 539 10.96 7.44 -21.01
C GLY A 539 11.67 6.18 -21.55
N GLU A 540 12.16 5.33 -20.66
CA GLU A 540 12.97 4.15 -20.97
C GLU A 540 12.13 2.88 -21.14
N GLN A 541 11.09 2.70 -20.32
CA GLN A 541 10.31 1.47 -20.17
C GLN A 541 8.83 1.65 -20.53
N GLY A 542 8.40 2.84 -20.93
CA GLY A 542 6.99 3.16 -21.16
C GLY A 542 6.30 2.24 -22.16
N GLN A 543 6.94 1.95 -23.30
CA GLN A 543 6.35 1.05 -24.30
C GLN A 543 6.10 -0.35 -23.73
N TYR A 544 7.11 -0.93 -23.07
CA TYR A 544 6.97 -2.23 -22.44
C TYR A 544 5.90 -2.22 -21.33
N ALA A 545 5.86 -1.16 -20.52
CA ALA A 545 4.83 -0.99 -19.49
C ALA A 545 3.42 -0.96 -20.09
N GLU A 546 3.21 -0.27 -21.22
CA GLU A 546 1.95 -0.27 -21.96
C GLU A 546 1.55 -1.70 -22.39
N GLU A 547 2.49 -2.44 -22.98
CA GLU A 547 2.28 -3.82 -23.45
C GLU A 547 1.86 -4.74 -22.31
N VAL A 548 2.58 -4.72 -21.18
CA VAL A 548 2.25 -5.52 -19.99
C VAL A 548 0.88 -5.16 -19.43
N ILE A 549 0.58 -3.86 -19.28
CA ILE A 549 -0.71 -3.39 -18.75
C ILE A 549 -1.87 -3.81 -19.66
N ASN A 550 -1.70 -3.68 -20.98
CA ASN A 550 -2.72 -4.08 -21.94
C ASN A 550 -2.99 -5.60 -21.89
N LYS A 551 -1.94 -6.43 -21.81
CA LYS A 551 -2.06 -7.89 -21.66
C LYS A 551 -2.84 -8.27 -20.40
N GLU A 552 -2.60 -7.58 -19.28
CA GLU A 552 -3.37 -7.79 -18.05
C GLU A 552 -4.84 -7.39 -18.21
N PHE A 553 -5.13 -6.25 -18.83
CA PHE A 553 -6.51 -5.83 -19.11
C PHE A 553 -7.22 -6.78 -20.07
N GLU A 554 -6.55 -7.29 -21.10
CA GLU A 554 -7.10 -8.29 -22.00
C GLU A 554 -7.47 -9.58 -21.28
N THR A 555 -6.61 -10.05 -20.37
CA THR A 555 -6.88 -11.21 -19.51
C THR A 555 -8.13 -10.97 -18.66
N TYR A 556 -8.26 -9.77 -18.06
CA TYR A 556 -9.43 -9.39 -17.27
C TYR A 556 -10.70 -9.25 -18.12
N ARG A 557 -10.59 -8.70 -19.34
CA ARG A 557 -11.69 -8.61 -20.31
C ARG A 557 -12.16 -9.99 -20.73
N ALA A 558 -11.26 -10.90 -21.10
CA ALA A 558 -11.59 -12.26 -21.51
C ALA A 558 -12.40 -12.99 -20.42
N LYS A 559 -12.03 -12.83 -19.14
CA LYS A 559 -12.78 -13.36 -18.00
C LYS A 559 -14.19 -12.77 -17.91
N ASN A 560 -14.34 -11.46 -18.07
CA ASN A 560 -15.64 -10.79 -17.95
C ASN A 560 -16.52 -10.93 -19.20
N THR A 561 -15.97 -11.16 -20.39
CA THR A 561 -16.72 -11.55 -21.59
C THR A 561 -17.39 -12.91 -21.39
N LYS A 562 -16.71 -13.88 -20.77
CA LYS A 562 -17.31 -15.17 -20.40
C LYS A 562 -18.47 -15.00 -19.42
N ARG A 563 -18.36 -14.06 -18.47
CA ARG A 563 -19.43 -13.73 -17.53
C ARG A 563 -20.61 -13.05 -18.21
N LEU A 564 -20.34 -12.07 -19.09
CA LEU A 564 -21.36 -11.41 -19.91
C LEU A 564 -22.17 -12.44 -20.72
N ALA A 565 -21.50 -13.35 -21.44
CA ALA A 565 -22.17 -14.38 -22.22
C ALA A 565 -23.07 -15.28 -21.35
N LYS A 566 -22.64 -15.61 -20.13
CA LYS A 566 -23.46 -16.34 -19.16
C LYS A 566 -24.71 -15.54 -18.77
N HIS A 567 -24.57 -14.26 -18.47
CA HIS A 567 -25.69 -13.39 -18.07
C HIS A 567 -26.67 -13.09 -19.21
N GLN A 568 -26.19 -13.05 -20.46
CA GLN A 568 -27.02 -12.91 -21.65
C GLN A 568 -27.90 -14.15 -21.87
N ARG A 569 -27.33 -15.36 -21.74
CA ARG A 569 -28.09 -16.61 -21.85
C ARG A 569 -29.17 -16.77 -20.78
N LEU A 570 -28.94 -16.18 -19.61
CA LEU A 570 -29.86 -16.20 -18.48
C LEU A 570 -30.82 -15.00 -18.45
N GLU A 571 -30.75 -14.11 -19.46
CA GLU A 571 -31.60 -12.92 -19.59
C GLU A 571 -31.65 -12.04 -18.32
N THR A 572 -30.54 -12.00 -17.57
CA THR A 572 -30.50 -11.27 -16.30
C THR A 572 -30.39 -9.75 -16.52
N PRO A 573 -30.87 -8.91 -15.58
CA PRO A 573 -30.73 -7.45 -15.66
C PRO A 573 -29.26 -6.97 -15.59
N HIS A 574 -28.32 -7.88 -15.34
CA HIS A 574 -26.89 -7.59 -15.16
C HIS A 574 -26.09 -7.45 -16.46
N VAL A 575 -26.68 -7.75 -17.62
CA VAL A 575 -26.00 -7.70 -18.93
C VAL A 575 -25.33 -6.34 -19.16
N ASN A 576 -26.02 -5.26 -18.87
CA ASN A 576 -25.50 -3.91 -19.11
C ASN A 576 -24.31 -3.58 -18.20
N LYS A 577 -24.32 -4.02 -16.94
CA LYS A 577 -23.21 -3.78 -15.99
C LYS A 577 -21.88 -4.35 -16.51
N TYR A 578 -21.90 -5.55 -17.09
CA TYR A 578 -20.69 -6.14 -17.68
C TYR A 578 -20.31 -5.49 -19.02
N LYS A 579 -21.27 -5.10 -19.86
CA LYS A 579 -21.00 -4.35 -21.10
C LYS A 579 -20.31 -3.02 -20.81
N ASP A 580 -20.81 -2.28 -19.82
CA ASP A 580 -20.26 -0.99 -19.41
C ASP A 580 -18.83 -1.15 -18.89
N LEU A 581 -18.59 -2.15 -18.04
CA LEU A 581 -17.25 -2.47 -17.56
C LEU A 581 -16.30 -2.77 -18.73
N LEU A 582 -16.66 -3.70 -19.62
CA LEU A 582 -15.83 -4.06 -20.79
C LEU A 582 -15.56 -2.87 -21.72
N THR A 583 -16.51 -1.92 -21.81
CA THR A 583 -16.38 -0.69 -22.58
C THR A 583 -15.46 0.33 -21.90
N SER A 584 -15.46 0.39 -20.56
CA SER A 584 -14.55 1.29 -19.80
C SER A 584 -13.10 0.84 -19.88
N ILE A 585 -12.84 -0.48 -19.95
CA ILE A 585 -11.49 -1.05 -20.01
C ILE A 585 -11.05 -1.46 -21.42
N HIS A 586 -11.66 -0.89 -22.45
CA HIS A 586 -11.34 -1.22 -23.84
C HIS A 586 -9.89 -0.86 -24.19
N ALA A 587 -9.18 -1.74 -24.92
CA ALA A 587 -7.76 -1.57 -25.25
C ALA A 587 -7.46 -0.21 -25.90
N ALA A 588 -8.27 0.22 -26.87
CA ALA A 588 -8.09 1.53 -27.52
C ALA A 588 -8.19 2.72 -26.55
N LYS A 589 -9.08 2.66 -25.54
CA LYS A 589 -9.19 3.72 -24.53
C LYS A 589 -7.99 3.71 -23.60
N MET A 590 -7.53 2.53 -23.18
CA MET A 590 -6.36 2.40 -22.32
C MET A 590 -5.09 2.89 -23.01
N LYS A 591 -4.91 2.52 -24.29
CA LYS A 591 -3.83 3.04 -25.13
C LYS A 591 -3.87 4.56 -25.25
N SER A 592 -5.04 5.15 -25.54
CA SER A 592 -5.17 6.61 -25.61
C SER A 592 -4.74 7.29 -24.30
N ARG A 593 -5.20 6.78 -23.15
CA ARG A 593 -4.84 7.35 -21.84
C ARG A 593 -3.37 7.18 -21.50
N PHE A 594 -2.77 6.06 -21.92
CA PHE A 594 -1.35 5.84 -21.78
C PHE A 594 -0.56 6.87 -22.62
N THR A 595 -0.95 7.10 -23.87
CA THR A 595 -0.37 8.12 -24.74
C THR A 595 -0.47 9.52 -24.11
N ASP A 596 -1.62 9.88 -23.56
CA ASP A 596 -1.81 11.16 -22.87
C ASP A 596 -0.88 11.30 -21.65
N LEU A 597 -0.78 10.23 -20.84
CA LEU A 597 0.13 10.17 -19.70
C LEU A 597 1.59 10.30 -20.13
N TYR A 598 1.99 9.61 -21.20
CA TYR A 598 3.33 9.67 -21.76
C TYR A 598 3.68 11.09 -22.24
N HIS A 599 2.76 11.76 -22.95
CA HIS A 599 2.95 13.14 -23.39
C HIS A 599 3.05 14.11 -22.22
N GLN A 600 2.19 13.96 -21.20
CA GLN A 600 2.25 14.77 -19.99
C GLN A 600 3.60 14.62 -19.28
N VAL A 601 4.09 13.39 -19.14
CA VAL A 601 5.40 13.12 -18.54
C VAL A 601 6.52 13.75 -19.35
N LYS A 602 6.49 13.65 -20.69
CA LYS A 602 7.49 14.28 -21.57
C LYS A 602 7.52 15.80 -21.47
N GLN A 603 6.37 16.45 -21.33
CA GLN A 603 6.28 17.91 -21.17
C GLN A 603 6.88 18.39 -19.85
N ASN A 604 6.90 17.53 -18.82
CA ASN A 604 7.45 17.83 -17.50
C ASN A 604 8.96 17.55 -17.39
N ILE A 605 9.60 16.98 -18.41
CA ILE A 605 11.06 16.81 -18.42
C ILE A 605 11.66 18.20 -18.66
N PRO A 606 12.46 18.74 -17.73
CA PRO A 606 13.11 20.02 -17.93
C PRO A 606 13.93 19.93 -19.22
N VAL A 607 13.62 20.78 -20.21
CA VAL A 607 14.48 20.92 -21.38
C VAL A 607 15.83 21.34 -20.83
N LYS A 608 16.84 20.47 -20.91
CA LYS A 608 18.23 20.85 -20.61
C LYS A 608 18.48 22.09 -21.45
N SER A 609 18.61 23.25 -20.81
CA SER A 609 18.97 24.49 -21.49
C SER A 609 20.30 24.20 -22.18
N SER A 610 20.23 23.93 -23.49
CA SER A 610 21.40 23.75 -24.34
C SER A 610 22.30 24.96 -24.09
N GLY A 611 23.55 24.67 -23.74
CA GLY A 611 24.43 25.58 -23.02
C GLY A 611 24.41 27.02 -23.51
N PHE A 612 24.42 27.94 -22.56
CA PHE A 612 25.07 29.23 -22.75
C PHE A 612 26.51 28.95 -23.17
N SER A 613 26.79 29.04 -24.47
CA SER A 613 28.15 29.20 -24.96
C SER A 613 28.66 30.53 -24.43
N TYR A 614 29.41 30.50 -23.34
CA TYR A 614 30.32 31.60 -23.03
C TYR A 614 31.39 31.59 -24.12
N HIS A 615 31.19 32.41 -25.17
CA HIS A 615 32.31 32.87 -25.97
C HIS A 615 33.24 33.65 -25.03
N ARG A 616 34.44 33.10 -24.82
CA ARG A 616 35.59 33.86 -24.35
C ARG A 616 36.20 34.62 -25.51
#